data_AF-A0A7J9DVC4-F1
#
_entry.id   AF-A0A7J9DVC4-F1
#
_cell.length_a   1.000
_cell.length_b   1.000
_cell.length_c   1.000
_cell.angle_alpha   90.00
_cell.angle_beta   90.00
_cell.angle_gamma   90.00
#
_symmetry.space_group_name_H-M   'P 1'
#
loop_
_entity.id
_entity.type
_entity.pdbx_description
1 polymer ?
#
loop_
_entity_poly.entity_id
_entity_poly.type
_entity_poly.pdbx_seq_one_letter_code
_entity_poly.pdbx_strand_id
1 'polypeptide(L)' 'MYKVQMQCYEDAKLMKLFPEIVKSLYDQDVLAEDTILYWFRKGANPKGRQTFVKALEPFVNWLEEAEEEE' A
#
# COMPACT_ATOMS: atom_id res chain seq x y z
N MET A 1 6.50 -4.52 -2.85
CA MET A 1 5.54 -3.45 -3.21
C MET A 1 5.46 -3.08 -4.70
N TYR A 2 6.58 -2.88 -5.43
CA TYR A 2 6.56 -2.53 -6.87
C TYR A 2 5.66 -3.44 -7.74
N LYS A 3 5.82 -4.77 -7.63
CA LYS A 3 5.03 -5.74 -8.43
C LYS A 3 3.53 -5.64 -8.14
N VAL A 4 3.15 -5.48 -6.88
CA VAL A 4 1.74 -5.31 -6.46
C VAL A 4 1.12 -4.10 -7.15
N GLN A 5 1.79 -2.95 -7.10
CA GLN A 5 1.30 -1.73 -7.75
C GLN A 5 1.16 -1.91 -9.27
N MET A 6 2.17 -2.47 -9.94
CA MET A 6 2.15 -2.65 -11.40
C MET A 6 1.05 -3.61 -11.85
N GLN A 7 0.89 -4.73 -11.15
CA GLN A 7 -0.19 -5.68 -11.44
C GLN A 7 -1.57 -5.05 -11.20
N CYS A 8 -1.73 -4.29 -10.12
CA CYS A 8 -2.99 -3.62 -9.85
C CYS A 8 -3.28 -2.49 -10.85
N TYR A 9 -2.26 -1.83 -11.41
CA TYR A 9 -2.43 -0.80 -12.43
C TYR A 9 -2.91 -1.36 -13.78
N GLU A 10 -2.51 -2.58 -14.12
CA GLU A 10 -2.85 -3.22 -15.40
C GLU A 10 -4.26 -3.83 -15.42
N ASP A 11 -4.87 -4.06 -14.26
CA ASP A 11 -6.23 -4.60 -14.13
C ASP A 11 -7.14 -3.65 -13.33
N ALA A 12 -8.16 -3.10 -14.00
CA ALA A 12 -9.12 -2.17 -13.41
C ALA A 12 -9.89 -2.76 -12.20
N LYS A 13 -10.05 -4.09 -12.11
CA LYS A 13 -10.63 -4.73 -10.92
C LYS A 13 -9.65 -4.67 -9.75
N LEU A 14 -8.38 -5.00 -9.99
CA LEU A 14 -7.34 -4.96 -8.97
C LEU A 14 -7.01 -3.53 -8.52
N MET A 15 -7.18 -2.52 -9.38
CA MET A 15 -7.05 -1.12 -8.98
C MET A 15 -7.93 -0.77 -7.77
N LYS A 16 -9.16 -1.29 -7.71
CA LYS A 16 -10.11 -1.03 -6.63
C LYS A 16 -9.82 -1.84 -5.38
N LEU A 17 -9.21 -3.02 -5.54
CA LEU A 17 -8.86 -3.93 -4.44
C LEU A 17 -7.47 -3.66 -3.87
N PHE A 18 -6.74 -2.67 -4.39
CA PHE A 18 -5.36 -2.41 -4.00
C PHE A 18 -5.16 -2.26 -2.48
N PRO A 19 -5.98 -1.49 -1.73
CA PRO A 19 -5.82 -1.39 -0.27
C PRO A 19 -6.02 -2.74 0.45
N GLU A 20 -7.02 -3.52 0.03
CA GLU A 20 -7.30 -4.84 0.62
C GLU A 20 -6.19 -5.84 0.32
N ILE A 21 -5.61 -5.79 -0.89
CA ILE A 21 -4.47 -6.62 -1.28
C ILE A 21 -3.26 -6.27 -0.41
N VAL A 22 -2.93 -4.99 -0.26
CA VAL A 22 -1.79 -4.56 0.56
C VAL A 22 -1.99 -4.95 2.02
N LYS A 23 -3.17 -4.71 2.58
CA LYS A 23 -3.50 -5.14 3.94
C LYS A 23 -3.38 -6.65 4.11
N SER A 24 -3.95 -7.44 3.19
CA SER A 24 -3.86 -8.90 3.26
C SER A 24 -2.41 -9.41 3.20
N LEU A 25 -1.53 -8.72 2.45
CA LEU A 25 -0.12 -9.08 2.40
C LEU A 25 0.63 -8.66 3.67
N TYR A 26 0.23 -7.57 4.32
CA TYR A 26 0.74 -7.17 5.64
C TYR A 26 0.30 -8.17 6.72
N ASP A 27 -1.00 -8.46 6.80
CA ASP A 27 -1.61 -9.39 7.78
C ASP A 27 -1.08 -10.85 7.66
N GLN A 28 -0.35 -11.18 6.59
CA GLN A 28 0.25 -12.49 6.34
C GLN A 28 1.78 -12.44 6.39
N ASP A 29 2.37 -11.39 6.95
CA ASP A 29 3.82 -11.18 7.09
C ASP A 29 4.59 -11.21 5.75
N VAL A 30 3.91 -10.94 4.63
CA VAL A 30 4.55 -10.89 3.29
C VAL A 30 5.10 -9.49 3.01
N LEU A 31 4.43 -8.44 3.49
CA LEU A 31 4.91 -7.06 3.43
C LEU A 31 5.13 -6.55 4.85
N ALA A 32 6.37 -6.15 5.15
CA ALA A 32 6.68 -5.44 6.38
C ALA A 32 6.16 -4.00 6.34
N GLU A 33 5.89 -3.44 7.51
CA GLU A 33 5.41 -2.07 7.70
C GLU A 33 6.33 -1.03 7.04
N ASP A 34 7.62 -1.12 7.33
CA ASP A 34 8.67 -0.24 6.78
C ASP A 34 8.64 -0.19 5.24
N THR A 35 8.33 -1.31 4.61
CA THR A 35 8.24 -1.47 3.16
C THR A 35 7.02 -0.73 2.61
N ILE A 36 5.90 -0.74 3.34
CA ILE A 36 4.67 -0.04 2.99
C ILE A 36 4.85 1.46 3.19
N LEU A 37 5.38 1.88 4.35
CA LEU A 37 5.67 3.29 4.68
C LEU A 37 6.67 3.90 3.69
N TYR A 38 7.75 3.17 3.37
CA TYR A 38 8.71 3.60 2.35
C TYR A 38 8.05 3.81 0.99
N TRP A 39 7.22 2.85 0.56
CA TRP A 39 6.51 2.94 -0.71
C TRP A 39 5.58 4.14 -0.75
N PHE A 40 4.81 4.38 0.32
CA PHE A 40 3.86 5.48 0.42
C PHE A 40 4.55 6.84 0.34
N ARG A 41 5.63 7.04 1.11
CA ARG A 41 6.33 8.33 1.22
C ARG A 41 7.12 8.67 -0.06
N LYS A 42 7.84 7.70 -0.64
CA LYS A 42 8.76 7.99 -1.77
C LYS A 42 8.99 6.85 -2.77
N GLY A 43 8.56 5.63 -2.47
CA GLY A 43 8.81 4.46 -3.32
C GLY A 43 7.74 4.15 -4.37
N ALA A 44 6.63 4.89 -4.42
CA ALA A 44 5.53 4.63 -5.34
C ALA A 44 5.93 4.87 -6.82
N ASN A 45 5.59 3.91 -7.68
CA ASN A 45 5.78 4.04 -9.12
C ASN A 45 4.89 5.16 -9.68
N PRO A 46 5.34 5.97 -10.66
CA PRO A 46 4.52 7.02 -11.27
C PRO A 46 3.17 6.53 -11.82
N LYS A 47 3.09 5.29 -12.31
CA LYS A 47 1.85 4.71 -12.85
C LYS A 47 0.79 4.54 -11.77
N GLY A 48 -0.27 5.35 -11.84
CA GLY A 48 -1.36 5.32 -10.88
C GLY A 48 -0.99 5.82 -9.47
N ARG A 49 0.17 6.49 -9.31
CA ARG A 49 0.68 6.94 -8.00
C ARG A 49 -0.38 7.66 -7.18
N GLN A 50 -1.00 8.70 -7.75
CA GLN A 50 -1.96 9.54 -7.04
C GLN A 50 -3.17 8.72 -6.54
N THR A 51 -3.64 7.78 -7.36
CA THR A 51 -4.77 6.91 -7.03
C THR A 51 -4.41 5.94 -5.91
N PHE A 52 -3.27 5.25 -6.03
CA PHE A 52 -2.88 4.22 -5.06
C PHE A 52 -2.44 4.81 -3.72
N VAL A 53 -1.68 5.91 -3.73
CA VAL A 53 -1.29 6.60 -2.49
C VAL A 53 -2.54 7.09 -1.76
N LYS A 54 -3.46 7.78 -2.44
CA LYS A 54 -4.71 8.23 -1.83
C LYS A 54 -5.56 7.07 -1.30
N ALA A 55 -5.60 5.94 -2.01
CA ALA A 55 -6.39 4.78 -1.59
C ALA A 55 -5.81 4.08 -0.35
N LEU A 56 -4.48 4.14 -0.15
CA LEU A 56 -3.80 3.47 0.95
C LEU A 56 -3.58 4.38 2.17
N GLU A 57 -3.81 5.69 2.04
CA GLU A 57 -3.63 6.69 3.10
C GLU A 57 -4.29 6.31 4.44
N PRO A 58 -5.56 5.82 4.49
CA PRO A 58 -6.16 5.41 5.77
C PRO A 58 -5.42 4.26 6.45
N PHE A 59 -4.88 3.32 5.66
CA PHE A 59 -4.14 2.18 6.22
C PHE A 59 -2.75 2.60 6.70
N VAL A 60 -2.10 3.52 6.00
CA VAL A 60 -0.81 4.07 6.44
C VAL A 60 -0.96 4.87 7.73
N ASN A 61 -1.99 5.69 7.86
CA ASN A 61 -2.24 6.41 9.11
C ASN A 61 -2.43 5.43 10.28
N TRP A 62 -3.17 4.33 10.07
CA TRP A 62 -3.32 3.29 11.09
C TRP A 62 -1.99 2.62 11.48
N LEU A 63 -1.11 2.36 10.51
CA LEU A 63 0.23 1.81 10.79
C LEU A 63 1.07 2.78 11.63
N GLU A 64 1.04 4.08 11.29
CA GLU A 64 1.80 5.11 12.02
C GLU A 64 1.22 5.36 13.43
N GLU A 65 -0.11 5.32 13.59
CA GLU A 65 -0.78 5.44 14.91
C GLU A 65 -0.49 4.23 15.80
N ALA A 66 -0.37 3.01 15.24
CA ALA A 66 -0.06 1.81 16.00
C ALA A 66 1.35 1.84 16.63
N GLU A 67 2.32 2.49 15.97
CA GLU A 67 3.68 2.68 16.50
C GLU A 67 3.73 3.71 17.63
N GLU A 68 2.83 4.72 17.64
CA GLU A 68 2.77 5.74 18.71
C GLU A 68 2.09 5.24 20.00
N GLU A 69 1.33 4.13 19.95
CA GLU A 69 0.65 3.53 21.10
C GLU A 69 1.44 2.41 21.82
N GLU A 70 2.58 1.96 21.27
CA GLU A 70 3.53 0.99 21.87
C GLU A 70 4.76 1.65 22.53
#